data_AF-A0A1Q3BRV9-F1
#
_entry.id   AF-A0A1Q3BRV9-F1
#
_cell.length_a   1.000
_cell.length_b   1.000
_cell.length_c   1.000
_cell.angle_alpha   90.00
_cell.angle_beta   90.00
_cell.angle_gamma   90.00
#
_symmetry.space_group_name_H-M   'P 1'
#
loop_
_entity.id
_entity.type
_entity.pdbx_description
1 polymer ?
#
loop_
_entity_poly.entity_id
_entity_poly.type
_entity_poly.pdbx_seq_one_letter_code
_entity_poly.pdbx_strand_id
1 'polypeptide(L)'
;QKLSYIAPVVCNGEIVAEMPDEILAEGAKDWEHALVGFFVGKKIPFRSLQAILNKKWSSADKFSIHTAENGIFVFKYESAAIRDWILDNSPWDVWGVHLALRLWERDPSLINSGFTKISVWVKLMNIPMEYWTTQGLSLLASVLGSPLHMDPATEVKHMIRFARVCVEMKADKVFPDVIKVWRMNGDIGEVKIEYSWKPPVCEQCKVFDHSTRACPMKPPSTREVPVSKVAPDPDGWVAVKGKGK
;
A
#
# COMPACT_ATOMS: atom_id res chain seq x y z
N GLN A 1 6.45 -28.59 -21.42
CA GLN A 1 7.07 -27.72 -22.45
C GLN A 1 8.56 -28.06 -22.55
N LYS A 2 9.15 -27.99 -23.75
CA LYS A 2 10.61 -28.09 -23.95
C LYS A 2 11.16 -26.68 -24.18
N LEU A 3 12.33 -26.38 -23.62
CA LEU A 3 13.02 -25.10 -23.80
C LEU A 3 13.83 -25.10 -25.11
N SER A 4 13.95 -23.95 -25.75
CA SER A 4 14.80 -23.71 -26.92
C SER A 4 15.95 -22.76 -26.57
N TYR A 5 17.08 -22.91 -27.27
CA TYR A 5 18.20 -21.99 -27.15
C TYR A 5 17.91 -20.68 -27.90
N ILE A 6 18.17 -19.56 -27.24
CA ILE A 6 18.18 -18.21 -27.81
C ILE A 6 19.56 -17.63 -27.49
N ALA A 7 20.28 -17.15 -28.52
CA ALA A 7 21.63 -16.63 -28.33
C ALA A 7 21.60 -15.32 -27.51
N PRO A 8 22.49 -15.15 -26.52
CA PRO A 8 22.60 -13.89 -25.79
C PRO A 8 23.31 -12.82 -26.61
N VAL A 9 23.18 -11.56 -26.19
CA VAL A 9 23.82 -10.40 -26.82
C VAL A 9 25.03 -9.97 -25.97
N VAL A 10 26.10 -9.49 -26.61
CA VAL A 10 27.25 -8.91 -25.90
C VAL A 10 27.12 -7.39 -25.90
N CYS A 11 26.96 -6.79 -24.73
CA CYS A 11 26.85 -5.34 -24.54
C CYS A 11 27.96 -4.87 -23.59
N ASN A 12 28.84 -3.98 -24.05
CA ASN A 12 29.98 -3.48 -23.26
C ASN A 12 30.90 -4.56 -22.66
N GLY A 13 31.04 -5.70 -23.34
CA GLY A 13 31.84 -6.85 -22.86
C GLY A 13 31.10 -7.77 -21.89
N GLU A 14 29.86 -7.44 -21.51
CA GLU A 14 29.00 -8.29 -20.69
C GLU A 14 28.03 -9.09 -21.58
N ILE A 15 27.77 -10.35 -21.17
CA ILE A 15 26.77 -11.20 -21.83
C ILE A 15 25.41 -10.89 -21.21
N VAL A 16 24.49 -10.39 -22.02
CA VAL A 16 23.16 -9.94 -21.61
C VAL A 16 22.09 -10.76 -22.31
N ALA A 17 21.09 -11.19 -21.55
CA ALA A 17 19.85 -11.72 -22.10
C ALA A 17 18.94 -10.54 -22.46
N GLU A 18 18.96 -10.13 -23.72
CA GLU A 18 18.01 -9.16 -24.24
C GLU A 18 16.70 -9.89 -24.54
N MET A 19 15.62 -9.51 -23.84
CA MET A 19 14.32 -10.12 -24.03
C MET A 19 13.52 -9.31 -25.05
N PRO A 20 13.14 -9.88 -26.21
CA PRO A 20 12.27 -9.21 -27.16
C PRO A 20 10.94 -8.79 -26.51
N ASP A 21 10.43 -7.62 -26.91
CA ASP A 21 9.18 -7.06 -26.39
C ASP A 21 7.98 -8.01 -26.60
N GLU A 22 7.99 -8.80 -27.68
CA GLU A 22 6.95 -9.78 -27.96
C GLU A 22 6.93 -10.90 -26.90
N ILE A 23 8.10 -11.38 -26.46
CA ILE A 23 8.19 -12.41 -25.41
C ILE A 23 7.76 -11.82 -24.07
N LEU A 24 8.14 -10.57 -23.77
CA LEU A 24 7.70 -9.86 -22.57
C LEU A 24 6.18 -9.63 -22.57
N ALA A 25 5.60 -9.25 -23.70
CA ALA A 25 4.18 -9.03 -23.86
C ALA A 25 3.39 -10.34 -23.75
N GLU A 26 3.86 -11.43 -24.34
CA GLU A 26 3.27 -12.76 -24.20
C GLU A 26 3.28 -13.20 -22.73
N GLY A 27 4.42 -13.09 -22.05
CA GLY A 27 4.52 -13.40 -20.63
C GLY A 27 3.64 -12.51 -19.75
N ALA A 28 3.48 -11.23 -20.09
CA ALA A 28 2.63 -10.30 -19.33
C ALA A 28 1.13 -10.63 -19.42
N LYS A 29 0.66 -11.19 -20.55
CA LYS A 29 -0.74 -11.63 -20.70
C LYS A 29 -1.13 -12.65 -19.64
N ASP A 30 -0.22 -13.55 -19.27
CA ASP A 30 -0.47 -14.53 -18.21
C ASP A 30 -0.75 -13.92 -16.84
N TRP A 31 -0.39 -12.65 -16.63
CA TRP A 31 -0.52 -11.95 -15.35
C TRP A 31 -1.36 -10.68 -15.43
N GLU A 32 -2.00 -10.40 -16.58
CA GLU A 32 -2.71 -9.13 -16.82
C GLU A 32 -3.89 -8.89 -15.88
N HIS A 33 -4.44 -9.97 -15.30
CA HIS A 33 -5.49 -9.91 -14.29
C HIS A 33 -4.98 -10.08 -12.87
N ALA A 34 -3.68 -10.30 -12.68
CA ALA A 34 -3.14 -10.58 -11.36
C ALA A 34 -3.18 -9.35 -10.44
N LEU A 35 -3.32 -9.62 -9.14
CA LEU A 35 -3.11 -8.66 -8.09
C LEU A 35 -1.84 -9.00 -7.33
N VAL A 36 -1.12 -7.98 -6.92
CA VAL A 36 0.02 -8.10 -6.00
C VAL A 36 -0.44 -7.60 -4.64
N GLY A 37 -0.19 -8.38 -3.59
CA GLY A 37 -0.58 -8.00 -2.24
C GLY A 37 0.42 -8.37 -1.17
N PHE A 38 0.25 -7.72 -0.03
CA PHE A 38 1.08 -7.89 1.16
C PHE A 38 0.26 -7.61 2.41
N PHE A 39 0.68 -8.21 3.52
CA PHE A 39 0.06 -7.97 4.82
C PHE A 39 0.83 -6.90 5.57
N VAL A 40 0.11 -5.87 6.01
CA VAL A 40 0.74 -4.72 6.65
C VAL A 40 1.17 -5.07 8.07
N GLY A 41 2.46 -4.87 8.37
CA GLY A 41 3.01 -4.93 9.72
C GLY A 41 3.22 -6.33 10.32
N LYS A 42 2.60 -7.38 9.77
CA LYS A 42 2.79 -8.76 10.25
C LYS A 42 2.81 -9.77 9.11
N LYS A 43 3.79 -10.69 9.13
CA LYS A 43 3.83 -11.84 8.23
C LYS A 43 2.73 -12.83 8.59
N ILE A 44 2.00 -13.29 7.59
CA ILE A 44 0.96 -14.31 7.71
C ILE A 44 1.48 -15.63 7.12
N PRO A 45 1.39 -16.76 7.84
CA PRO A 45 1.74 -18.07 7.29
C PRO A 45 0.89 -18.41 6.06
N PHE A 46 1.52 -18.93 5.01
CA PHE A 46 0.85 -19.21 3.74
C PHE A 46 -0.39 -20.09 3.88
N ARG A 47 -0.34 -21.16 4.69
CA ARG A 47 -1.50 -22.05 4.89
C ARG A 47 -2.72 -21.32 5.46
N SER A 48 -2.50 -20.40 6.40
CA SER A 48 -3.56 -19.63 7.06
C SER A 48 -4.18 -18.63 6.09
N LEU A 49 -3.33 -17.93 5.34
CA LEU A 49 -3.75 -17.04 4.25
C LEU A 49 -4.58 -17.81 3.23
N GLN A 50 -4.08 -18.94 2.73
CA GLN A 50 -4.74 -19.73 1.70
C GLN A 50 -6.11 -20.21 2.17
N ALA A 51 -6.20 -20.77 3.38
CA ALA A 51 -7.48 -21.23 3.93
C ALA A 51 -8.51 -20.11 4.09
N ILE A 52 -8.09 -18.92 4.56
CA ILE A 52 -9.00 -17.80 4.80
C ILE A 52 -9.41 -17.12 3.50
N LEU A 53 -8.49 -16.87 2.58
CA LEU A 53 -8.81 -16.23 1.31
C LEU A 53 -9.66 -17.14 0.42
N ASN A 54 -9.42 -18.45 0.38
CA ASN A 54 -10.31 -19.38 -0.33
C ASN A 54 -11.76 -19.34 0.21
N LYS A 55 -11.92 -19.11 1.52
CA LYS A 55 -13.25 -18.95 2.12
C LYS A 55 -13.86 -17.57 1.82
N LYS A 56 -13.09 -16.49 1.98
CA LYS A 56 -13.57 -15.11 1.78
C LYS A 56 -13.86 -14.79 0.31
N TRP A 57 -13.09 -15.39 -0.60
CA TRP A 57 -13.23 -15.23 -2.04
C TRP A 57 -13.91 -16.45 -2.67
N SER A 58 -14.75 -17.18 -1.94
CA SER A 58 -15.43 -18.37 -2.47
C SER A 58 -16.33 -18.08 -3.67
N SER A 59 -16.76 -16.82 -3.85
CA SER A 59 -17.53 -16.36 -5.01
C SER A 59 -16.66 -16.07 -6.24
N ALA A 60 -15.33 -16.02 -6.08
CA ALA A 60 -14.38 -15.97 -7.18
C ALA A 60 -14.09 -17.41 -7.64
N ASP A 61 -14.73 -17.85 -8.72
CA ASP A 61 -14.75 -19.25 -9.19
C ASP A 61 -13.38 -19.96 -9.16
N LYS A 62 -12.32 -19.29 -9.64
CA LYS A 62 -10.96 -19.86 -9.69
C LYS A 62 -9.88 -18.78 -9.57
N PHE A 63 -8.99 -18.99 -8.60
CA PHE A 63 -7.78 -18.19 -8.45
C PHE A 63 -6.62 -19.04 -7.91
N SER A 64 -5.40 -18.55 -8.10
CA SER A 64 -4.19 -19.16 -7.56
C SER A 64 -3.40 -18.13 -6.75
N ILE A 65 -2.76 -18.59 -5.68
CA ILE A 65 -1.93 -17.77 -4.81
C ILE A 65 -0.48 -18.21 -4.98
N HIS A 66 0.36 -17.28 -5.40
CA HIS A 66 1.79 -17.46 -5.56
C HIS A 66 2.52 -16.61 -4.52
N THR A 67 3.65 -17.09 -4.03
CA THR A 67 4.51 -16.34 -3.11
C THR A 67 5.72 -15.79 -3.85
N ALA A 68 5.94 -14.49 -3.73
CA ALA A 68 7.20 -13.85 -4.08
C ALA A 68 8.03 -13.64 -2.80
N GLU A 69 9.17 -12.97 -2.93
CA GLU A 69 10.02 -12.63 -1.79
C GLU A 69 9.37 -11.60 -0.84
N ASN A 70 9.94 -11.44 0.35
CA ASN A 70 9.57 -10.39 1.30
C ASN A 70 8.10 -10.36 1.79
N GLY A 71 7.40 -11.50 1.71
CA GLY A 71 6.02 -11.61 2.19
C GLY A 71 4.99 -11.07 1.19
N ILE A 72 5.38 -11.05 -0.09
CA ILE A 72 4.55 -10.63 -1.20
C ILE A 72 3.83 -11.84 -1.78
N PHE A 73 2.56 -11.62 -2.10
CA PHE A 73 1.70 -12.61 -2.71
C PHE A 73 1.25 -12.09 -4.06
N VAL A 74 1.26 -12.96 -5.06
CA VAL A 74 0.66 -12.70 -6.36
C VAL A 74 -0.58 -13.57 -6.47
N PHE A 75 -1.73 -12.93 -6.64
CA PHE A 75 -3.00 -13.59 -6.83
C PHE A 75 -3.34 -13.55 -8.30
N LYS A 76 -3.34 -14.72 -8.96
CA LYS A 76 -3.64 -14.84 -10.40
C LYS A 76 -5.07 -15.36 -10.58
N TYR A 77 -5.77 -14.73 -11.51
CA TYR A 77 -7.19 -14.97 -11.82
C TYR A 77 -7.37 -15.25 -13.31
N GLU A 78 -8.46 -15.94 -13.66
CA GLU A 78 -8.78 -16.27 -15.06
C GLU A 78 -9.43 -15.11 -15.81
N SER A 79 -9.96 -14.09 -15.12
CA SER A 79 -10.65 -12.96 -15.76
C SER A 79 -10.54 -11.66 -14.97
N ALA A 80 -10.64 -10.54 -15.69
CA ALA A 80 -10.77 -9.20 -15.11
C ALA A 80 -11.97 -9.10 -14.15
N ALA A 81 -13.10 -9.74 -14.46
CA ALA A 81 -14.30 -9.68 -13.62
C ALA A 81 -14.06 -10.23 -12.20
N ILE A 82 -13.27 -11.30 -12.05
CA ILE A 82 -12.91 -11.85 -10.74
C ILE A 82 -11.97 -10.90 -10.00
N ARG A 83 -10.95 -10.37 -10.69
CA ARG A 83 -10.03 -9.38 -10.14
C ARG A 83 -10.80 -8.17 -9.61
N ASP A 84 -11.72 -7.64 -10.41
CA ASP A 84 -12.50 -6.45 -10.11
C ASP A 84 -13.46 -6.71 -8.95
N TRP A 85 -14.11 -7.88 -8.89
CA TRP A 85 -14.92 -8.29 -7.74
C TRP A 85 -14.12 -8.29 -6.43
N ILE A 86 -12.88 -8.80 -6.46
CA ILE A 86 -12.00 -8.80 -5.28
C ILE A 86 -11.64 -7.37 -4.88
N LEU A 87 -11.34 -6.50 -5.84
CA LEU A 87 -11.09 -5.10 -5.56
C LEU A 87 -12.34 -4.45 -4.94
N ASP A 88 -13.51 -4.59 -5.55
CA ASP A 88 -14.80 -4.00 -5.14
C ASP A 88 -15.23 -4.37 -3.72
N ASN A 89 -14.91 -5.59 -3.30
CA ASN A 89 -15.25 -6.12 -1.98
C ASN A 89 -14.13 -5.96 -0.94
N SER A 90 -13.06 -5.24 -1.27
CA SER A 90 -12.01 -4.87 -0.30
C SER A 90 -12.47 -3.75 0.66
N PRO A 91 -11.86 -3.59 1.86
CA PRO A 91 -10.62 -4.19 2.32
C PRO A 91 -10.76 -5.67 2.72
N TRP A 92 -9.70 -6.44 2.50
CA TRP A 92 -9.59 -7.81 2.97
C TRP A 92 -8.66 -7.90 4.18
N ASP A 93 -8.86 -8.92 5.01
CA ASP A 93 -7.97 -9.23 6.12
C ASP A 93 -7.79 -10.74 6.27
N VAL A 94 -6.72 -11.13 6.95
CA VAL A 94 -6.52 -12.47 7.47
C VAL A 94 -6.19 -12.35 8.96
N TRP A 95 -7.08 -12.85 9.82
CA TRP A 95 -6.98 -12.71 11.28
C TRP A 95 -6.83 -11.25 11.75
N GLY A 96 -7.56 -10.34 11.11
CA GLY A 96 -7.53 -8.91 11.44
C GLY A 96 -6.30 -8.16 10.92
N VAL A 97 -5.40 -8.82 10.19
CA VAL A 97 -4.29 -8.15 9.50
C VAL A 97 -4.74 -7.83 8.07
N HIS A 98 -4.79 -6.53 7.75
CA HIS A 98 -5.23 -6.06 6.43
C HIS A 98 -4.28 -6.49 5.31
N LEU A 99 -4.89 -6.98 4.23
CA LEU A 99 -4.25 -7.28 2.96
C LEU A 99 -4.36 -6.04 2.07
N ALA A 100 -3.23 -5.38 1.83
CA ALA A 100 -3.15 -4.38 0.79
C ALA A 100 -2.99 -5.06 -0.57
N LEU A 101 -3.67 -4.49 -1.57
CA LEU A 101 -3.68 -4.97 -2.94
C LEU A 101 -3.29 -3.83 -3.89
N ARG A 102 -2.62 -4.19 -4.98
CA ARG A 102 -2.42 -3.35 -6.17
C ARG A 102 -2.52 -4.20 -7.43
N LEU A 103 -2.76 -3.57 -8.57
CA LEU A 103 -2.67 -4.24 -9.86
C LEU A 103 -1.24 -4.73 -10.11
N TRP A 104 -1.10 -5.89 -10.75
CA TRP A 104 0.18 -6.31 -11.29
C TRP A 104 0.58 -5.40 -12.46
N GLU A 105 1.87 -5.05 -12.53
CA GLU A 105 2.43 -4.18 -13.57
C GLU A 105 3.61 -4.90 -14.24
N ARG A 106 3.74 -4.75 -15.56
CA ARG A 106 4.87 -5.26 -16.35
C ARG A 106 6.10 -4.41 -16.03
N ASP A 107 7.18 -5.07 -15.60
CA ASP A 107 8.46 -4.54 -15.11
C ASP A 107 8.57 -4.35 -13.57
N PRO A 108 9.09 -5.38 -12.86
CA PRO A 108 9.17 -5.41 -11.41
C PRO A 108 10.59 -5.43 -10.86
N SER A 109 11.48 -4.50 -11.23
CA SER A 109 12.50 -4.04 -10.25
C SER A 109 11.85 -3.67 -8.89
N LEU A 110 10.52 -3.50 -8.89
CA LEU A 110 9.57 -3.19 -7.85
C LEU A 110 8.81 -4.36 -7.19
N ILE A 111 9.01 -5.64 -7.54
CA ILE A 111 8.45 -6.71 -6.66
C ILE A 111 9.17 -6.65 -5.32
N ASN A 112 10.47 -6.34 -5.29
CA ASN A 112 11.23 -6.20 -4.03
C ASN A 112 11.45 -4.75 -3.57
N SER A 113 11.12 -3.74 -4.39
CA SER A 113 11.09 -2.37 -3.94
C SER A 113 9.75 -2.12 -3.25
N GLY A 114 9.77 -1.64 -2.01
CA GLY A 114 8.61 -1.71 -1.14
C GLY A 114 7.32 -1.09 -1.71
N PHE A 115 6.18 -1.43 -1.10
CA PHE A 115 4.88 -0.99 -1.58
C PHE A 115 4.70 0.52 -1.40
N THR A 116 5.05 1.29 -2.43
CA THR A 116 4.88 2.74 -2.48
C THR A 116 3.46 3.14 -2.88
N LYS A 117 2.67 2.21 -3.42
CA LYS A 117 1.28 2.44 -3.80
C LYS A 117 0.37 1.29 -3.39
N ILE A 118 -0.88 1.60 -3.06
CA ILE A 118 -1.94 0.63 -2.81
C ILE A 118 -3.30 1.12 -3.29
N SER A 119 -4.22 0.19 -3.55
CA SER A 119 -5.63 0.50 -3.81
C SER A 119 -6.40 0.67 -2.50
N VAL A 120 -7.11 1.80 -2.35
CA VAL A 120 -7.94 2.11 -1.18
C VAL A 120 -9.32 2.56 -1.63
N TRP A 121 -10.36 1.97 -1.03
CA TRP A 121 -11.72 2.47 -1.18
C TRP A 121 -11.96 3.68 -0.30
N VAL A 122 -12.47 4.74 -0.93
CA VAL A 122 -12.89 5.96 -0.27
C VAL A 122 -14.37 6.24 -0.55
N LYS A 123 -15.07 6.77 0.45
CA LYS A 123 -16.38 7.37 0.28
C LYS A 123 -16.20 8.88 0.23
N LEU A 124 -16.64 9.46 -0.88
CA LEU A 124 -16.76 10.90 -1.06
C LEU A 124 -18.17 11.29 -0.63
N MET A 125 -18.28 12.07 0.45
CA MET A 125 -19.54 12.50 1.04
C MET A 125 -19.78 13.98 0.74
N ASN A 126 -21.04 14.42 0.78
CA ASN A 126 -21.44 15.82 0.55
C ASN A 126 -21.02 16.35 -0.83
N ILE A 127 -21.03 15.49 -1.85
CA ILE A 127 -20.69 15.86 -3.22
C ILE A 127 -21.83 16.71 -3.81
N PRO A 128 -21.56 17.93 -4.33
CA PRO A 128 -22.53 18.71 -5.10
C PRO A 128 -23.14 17.91 -6.25
N MET A 129 -24.45 18.04 -6.48
CA MET A 129 -25.17 17.21 -7.45
C MET A 129 -24.60 17.33 -8.87
N GLU A 130 -24.14 18.52 -9.24
CA GLU A 130 -23.49 18.80 -10.53
C GLU A 130 -22.18 18.03 -10.75
N TYR A 131 -21.54 17.53 -9.68
CA TYR A 131 -20.28 16.77 -9.78
C TYR A 131 -20.51 15.26 -9.90
N TRP A 132 -21.77 14.78 -9.83
CA TRP A 132 -22.14 13.38 -10.00
C TRP A 132 -22.09 12.95 -11.47
N THR A 133 -20.92 13.10 -12.07
CA THR A 133 -20.54 12.60 -13.39
C THR A 133 -19.26 11.77 -13.23
N THR A 134 -19.00 10.86 -14.16
CA THR A 134 -17.74 10.09 -14.14
C THR A 134 -16.53 11.03 -14.05
N GLN A 135 -16.51 12.09 -14.85
CA GLN A 135 -15.43 13.08 -14.84
C GLN A 135 -15.34 13.86 -13.52
N GLY A 136 -16.46 14.28 -12.94
CA GLY A 136 -16.49 15.00 -11.67
C GLY A 136 -15.98 14.15 -10.50
N LEU A 137 -16.45 12.90 -10.40
CA LEU A 137 -15.99 11.95 -9.39
C LEU A 137 -14.52 11.57 -9.59
N SER A 138 -14.08 11.37 -10.84
CA SER A 138 -12.67 11.15 -11.17
C SER A 138 -11.81 12.34 -10.75
N LEU A 139 -12.26 13.58 -10.98
CA LEU A 139 -11.52 14.79 -10.57
C LEU A 139 -11.37 14.87 -9.04
N LEU A 140 -12.46 14.62 -8.29
CA LEU A 140 -12.42 14.60 -6.82
C LEU A 140 -11.46 13.52 -6.30
N ALA A 141 -11.59 12.30 -6.82
CA ALA A 141 -10.71 11.18 -6.45
C ALA A 141 -9.25 11.44 -6.85
N SER A 142 -9.01 12.18 -7.94
CA SER A 142 -7.66 12.54 -8.40
C SER A 142 -6.88 13.43 -7.43
N VAL A 143 -7.58 14.14 -6.52
CA VAL A 143 -6.94 14.89 -5.43
C VAL A 143 -6.21 13.94 -4.46
N LEU A 144 -6.66 12.69 -4.35
CA LEU A 144 -6.14 11.69 -3.42
C LEU A 144 -5.07 10.78 -4.04
N GLY A 145 -5.18 10.50 -5.33
CA GLY A 145 -4.33 9.54 -6.04
C GLY A 145 -4.84 9.28 -7.45
N SER A 146 -4.58 8.10 -8.02
CA SER A 146 -5.11 7.74 -9.33
C SER A 146 -6.45 7.00 -9.17
N PRO A 147 -7.58 7.52 -9.66
CA PRO A 147 -8.85 6.79 -9.61
C PRO A 147 -8.76 5.52 -10.46
N LEU A 148 -9.22 4.39 -9.91
CA LEU A 148 -9.24 3.10 -10.60
C LEU A 148 -10.64 2.75 -11.08
N HIS A 149 -11.59 2.62 -10.15
CA HIS A 149 -12.97 2.19 -10.44
C HIS A 149 -13.96 2.83 -9.47
N MET A 150 -15.23 2.89 -9.86
CA MET A 150 -16.36 3.20 -8.98
C MET A 150 -17.06 1.90 -8.61
N ASP A 151 -17.68 1.84 -7.43
CA ASP A 151 -18.53 0.68 -7.14
C ASP A 151 -19.81 0.70 -8.00
N PRO A 152 -20.46 -0.46 -8.24
CA PRO A 152 -21.61 -0.52 -9.13
C PRO A 152 -22.76 0.40 -8.73
N ALA A 153 -22.97 0.62 -7.43
CA ALA A 153 -24.02 1.50 -6.92
C ALA A 153 -23.76 2.99 -7.22
N THR A 154 -22.49 3.41 -7.17
CA THR A 154 -22.06 4.76 -7.55
C THR A 154 -22.17 4.96 -9.06
N GLU A 155 -21.75 3.97 -9.85
CA GLU A 155 -21.74 4.06 -11.31
C GLU A 155 -23.14 4.31 -11.90
N VAL A 156 -24.14 3.57 -11.41
CA VAL A 156 -25.54 3.75 -11.84
C VAL A 156 -26.30 4.82 -11.05
N LYS A 157 -25.61 5.54 -10.15
CA LYS A 157 -26.16 6.59 -9.28
C LYS A 157 -27.36 6.13 -8.44
N HIS A 158 -27.39 4.86 -8.03
CA HIS A 158 -28.47 4.31 -7.22
C HIS A 158 -28.55 4.96 -5.83
N MET A 159 -27.40 5.37 -5.28
CA MET A 159 -27.33 6.09 -4.00
C MET A 159 -26.45 7.34 -4.12
N ILE A 160 -27.04 8.53 -4.00
CA ILE A 160 -26.33 9.81 -4.09
C ILE A 160 -25.87 10.36 -2.72
N ARG A 161 -25.99 9.59 -1.65
CA ARG A 161 -25.49 9.99 -0.31
C ARG A 161 -23.98 10.11 -0.29
N PHE A 162 -23.29 9.23 -1.03
CA PHE A 162 -21.85 9.22 -1.19
C PHE A 162 -21.44 8.44 -2.43
N ALA A 163 -20.36 8.86 -3.06
CA ALA A 163 -19.72 8.09 -4.12
C ALA A 163 -18.62 7.23 -3.50
N ARG A 164 -18.62 5.93 -3.80
CA ARG A 164 -17.55 5.02 -3.39
C ARG A 164 -16.63 4.78 -4.58
N VAL A 165 -15.36 5.17 -4.42
CA VAL A 165 -14.34 5.13 -5.47
C VAL A 165 -13.10 4.42 -4.96
N CYS A 166 -12.53 3.53 -5.78
CA CYS A 166 -11.25 2.89 -5.54
C CYS A 166 -10.15 3.79 -6.09
N VAL A 167 -9.18 4.15 -5.26
CA VAL A 167 -8.09 5.06 -5.61
C VAL A 167 -6.76 4.38 -5.34
N GLU A 168 -5.86 4.37 -6.32
CA GLU A 168 -4.45 4.06 -6.10
C GLU A 168 -3.78 5.23 -5.37
N MET A 169 -3.51 5.02 -4.09
CA MET A 169 -2.88 6.01 -3.22
C MET A 169 -1.39 5.75 -3.09
N LYS A 170 -0.60 6.82 -2.98
CA LYS A 170 0.86 6.72 -2.80
C LYS A 170 1.27 6.99 -1.35
N ALA A 171 2.29 6.30 -0.88
CA ALA A 171 2.82 6.40 0.47
C ALA A 171 3.56 7.72 0.75
N ASP A 172 3.95 8.46 -0.29
CA ASP A 172 4.56 9.78 -0.18
C ASP A 172 3.52 10.93 -0.12
N LYS A 173 2.22 10.61 -0.21
CA LYS A 173 1.12 11.58 -0.18
C LYS A 173 0.36 11.55 1.14
N VAL A 174 -0.30 12.67 1.42
CA VAL A 174 -1.18 12.82 2.58
C VAL A 174 -2.55 12.19 2.31
N PHE A 175 -3.24 11.78 3.37
CA PHE A 175 -4.56 11.16 3.33
C PHE A 175 -5.57 12.13 3.98
N PRO A 176 -6.01 13.17 3.25
CA PRO A 176 -6.85 14.23 3.82
C PRO A 176 -8.26 13.74 4.13
N ASP A 177 -8.88 14.29 5.16
CA ASP A 177 -10.28 13.99 5.50
C ASP A 177 -11.29 14.84 4.72
N VAL A 178 -10.81 15.87 3.99
CA VAL A 178 -11.63 16.82 3.23
C VAL A 178 -10.94 17.24 1.94
N ILE A 179 -11.71 17.31 0.84
CA ILE A 179 -11.33 18.00 -0.41
C ILE A 179 -12.07 19.33 -0.46
N LYS A 180 -11.32 20.41 -0.69
CA LYS A 180 -11.89 21.74 -0.96
C LYS A 180 -12.21 21.86 -2.44
N VAL A 181 -13.42 22.34 -2.76
CA VAL A 181 -13.91 22.49 -4.13
C VAL A 181 -14.42 23.89 -4.37
N TRP A 182 -14.11 24.47 -5.53
CA TRP A 182 -14.64 25.77 -5.92
C TRP A 182 -16.06 25.63 -6.45
N ARG A 183 -16.98 26.43 -5.90
CA ARG A 183 -18.36 26.52 -6.38
C ARG A 183 -18.50 27.67 -7.37
N MET A 184 -19.52 27.61 -8.23
CA MET A 184 -19.75 28.64 -9.26
C MET A 184 -20.06 30.03 -8.68
N ASN A 185 -20.55 30.10 -7.45
CA ASN A 185 -20.81 31.35 -6.74
C ASN A 185 -19.55 31.98 -6.11
N GLY A 186 -18.37 31.38 -6.30
CA GLY A 186 -17.10 31.84 -5.73
C GLY A 186 -16.78 31.29 -4.34
N ASP A 187 -17.70 30.56 -3.71
CA ASP A 187 -17.47 29.95 -2.40
C ASP A 187 -16.65 28.66 -2.49
N ILE A 188 -16.03 28.29 -1.38
CA ILE A 188 -15.35 27.00 -1.22
C ILE A 188 -16.32 26.01 -0.55
N GLY A 189 -16.65 24.93 -1.25
CA GLY A 189 -17.30 23.75 -0.68
C GLY A 189 -16.31 22.75 -0.10
N GLU A 190 -16.82 21.83 0.72
CA GLU A 190 -16.05 20.73 1.29
C GLU A 190 -16.71 19.39 0.97
N VAL A 191 -15.95 18.50 0.32
CA VAL A 191 -16.30 17.09 0.14
C VAL A 191 -15.56 16.30 1.22
N LYS A 192 -16.29 15.62 2.10
CA LYS A 192 -15.69 14.83 3.18
C LYS A 192 -15.26 13.46 2.65
N ILE A 193 -14.19 12.94 3.20
CA ILE A 193 -13.61 11.65 2.81
C ILE A 193 -13.66 10.70 3.98
N GLU A 194 -14.23 9.53 3.74
CA GLU A 194 -14.09 8.39 4.65
C GLU A 194 -13.31 7.27 3.94
N TYR A 195 -12.25 6.79 4.58
CA TYR A 195 -11.45 5.69 4.06
C TYR A 195 -11.95 4.37 4.62
N SER A 196 -12.13 3.35 3.79
CA SER A 196 -12.43 2.00 4.30
C SER A 196 -11.30 1.44 5.15
N TRP A 197 -10.06 1.87 4.88
CA TRP A 197 -8.88 1.57 5.68
C TRP A 197 -7.77 2.60 5.38
N LYS A 198 -7.13 3.13 6.43
CA LYS A 198 -5.92 3.96 6.31
C LYS A 198 -4.69 3.10 6.65
N PRO A 199 -3.89 2.65 5.68
CA PRO A 199 -2.68 1.88 5.96
C PRO A 199 -1.66 2.73 6.73
N PRO A 200 -0.90 2.16 7.68
CA PRO A 200 0.27 2.83 8.21
C PRO A 200 1.33 3.00 7.10
N VAL A 201 1.99 4.15 7.11
CA VAL A 201 3.09 4.48 6.19
C VAL A 201 4.40 4.51 6.98
N CYS A 202 5.44 3.88 6.45
CA CYS A 202 6.79 4.08 6.96
C CYS A 202 7.24 5.51 6.71
N GLU A 203 7.47 6.27 7.78
CA GLU A 203 7.84 7.68 7.69
C GLU A 203 9.24 7.89 7.09
N GLN A 204 10.12 6.88 7.18
CA GLN A 204 11.50 6.94 6.72
C GLN A 204 11.65 6.70 5.21
N CYS A 205 11.08 5.60 4.69
CA CYS A 205 11.25 5.23 3.28
C CYS A 205 9.97 5.31 2.45
N LYS A 206 8.86 5.81 3.02
CA LYS A 206 7.58 6.07 2.31
C LYS A 206 7.05 4.85 1.57
N VAL A 207 6.87 3.76 2.31
CA VAL A 207 6.22 2.52 1.85
C VAL A 207 5.16 2.07 2.85
N PHE A 208 4.25 1.20 2.41
CA PHE A 208 3.15 0.66 3.21
C PHE A 208 3.46 -0.71 3.86
N ASP A 209 4.50 -1.43 3.41
CA ASP A 209 4.74 -2.83 3.80
C ASP A 209 5.30 -3.05 5.21
N HIS A 210 5.88 -2.02 5.82
CA HIS A 210 6.36 -2.09 7.19
C HIS A 210 6.10 -0.80 7.97
N SER A 211 6.08 -0.93 9.29
CA SER A 211 6.04 0.23 10.18
C SER A 211 7.39 0.94 10.22
N THR A 212 7.41 2.25 10.49
CA THR A 212 8.66 3.02 10.70
C THR A 212 9.62 2.36 11.69
N ARG A 213 9.10 1.61 12.68
CA ARG A 213 9.93 0.91 13.68
C ARG A 213 10.72 -0.25 13.10
N ALA A 214 10.18 -0.94 12.09
CA ALA A 214 10.79 -2.09 11.44
C ALA A 214 11.48 -1.73 10.12
N CYS A 215 11.73 -0.43 9.86
CA CYS A 215 12.33 0.03 8.63
C CYS A 215 13.79 -0.44 8.49
N PRO A 216 14.16 -1.09 7.36
CA PRO A 216 15.53 -1.55 7.13
C PRO A 216 16.51 -0.40 6.88
N MET A 217 16.01 0.81 6.56
CA MET A 217 16.83 2.00 6.33
C MET A 217 17.22 2.74 7.63
N LYS A 218 16.87 2.20 8.81
CA LYS A 218 17.26 2.83 10.08
C LYS A 218 18.78 2.91 10.24
N PRO A 219 19.36 4.09 10.53
CA PRO A 219 20.68 4.10 11.13
C PRO A 219 20.62 3.37 12.49
N PRO A 220 21.66 2.62 12.88
CA PRO A 220 21.68 1.93 14.17
C PRO A 220 21.44 2.96 15.26
N SER A 221 20.36 2.78 16.04
CA SER A 221 20.05 3.66 17.16
C SER A 221 21.23 3.62 18.12
N THR A 222 21.89 4.76 18.33
CA THR A 222 22.76 4.95 19.50
C THR A 222 21.90 4.62 20.70
N ARG A 223 22.21 3.52 21.40
CA ARG A 223 21.56 3.21 22.67
C ARG A 223 21.88 4.37 23.59
N GLU A 224 20.89 5.18 23.93
CA GLU A 224 21.01 6.08 25.06
C GLU A 224 21.24 5.20 26.28
N VAL A 225 22.50 5.16 26.72
CA VAL A 225 22.88 4.54 27.98
C VAL A 225 22.06 5.28 29.05
N PRO A 226 21.29 4.58 29.90
CA PRO A 226 20.62 5.24 31.00
C PRO A 226 21.70 5.90 31.85
N VAL A 227 21.69 7.23 31.91
CA VAL A 227 22.55 7.96 32.85
C VAL A 227 22.06 7.55 34.23
N SER A 228 22.79 6.66 34.90
CA SER A 228 22.56 6.37 36.31
C SER A 228 22.79 7.69 37.05
N LYS A 229 21.73 8.23 37.66
CA LYS A 229 21.87 9.32 38.62
C LYS A 229 22.72 8.80 39.77
N VAL A 230 23.99 9.20 39.81
CA VAL A 230 24.80 9.06 41.02
C VAL A 230 24.18 9.99 42.04
N ALA A 231 23.66 9.43 43.13
CA ALA A 231 23.20 10.19 44.28
C ALA A 231 24.39 10.94 44.91
N PRO A 232 24.23 12.18 45.40
CA PRO A 232 25.29 12.83 46.15
C PRO A 232 25.47 12.10 47.48
N ASP A 233 26.71 11.67 47.73
CA ASP A 233 27.17 11.16 49.02
C ASP A 233 27.06 12.25 50.10
N PRO A 234 26.32 12.05 51.19
CA PRO A 234 26.17 13.04 52.23
C PRO A 234 27.05 12.65 53.42
N ASP A 235 28.35 12.88 53.36
CA ASP A 235 29.15 12.87 54.58
C ASP A 235 30.20 13.98 54.60
N GLY A 236 30.12 14.75 55.68
CA GLY A 236 30.75 16.02 55.84
C GLY A 236 32.19 15.92 56.32
N TRP A 237 32.95 16.94 55.97
CA TRP A 237 34.18 17.29 56.67
C TRP A 237 34.15 18.77 56.99
N VAL A 238 34.10 19.09 58.29
CA VAL A 238 34.37 20.42 58.82
C VAL A 238 35.86 20.52 59.10
N ALA A 239 36.55 21.42 58.40
CA ALA A 239 37.92 21.79 58.70
C ALA A 239 37.95 22.79 59.87
N VAL A 240 38.68 22.47 60.95
CA VAL A 240 39.06 23.45 61.98
C VAL A 240 40.59 23.62 61.93
N LYS A 241 41.04 24.78 61.44
CA LYS A 241 42.36 25.36 61.74
C LYS A 241 42.24 26.07 63.10
N GLY A 242 43.15 26.07 64.06
CA GLY A 242 44.53 25.60 64.19
C GLY A 242 45.23 26.49 65.26
N LYS A 243 46.34 26.02 65.84
CA LYS A 243 47.60 26.77 66.16
C LYS A 243 48.38 26.06 67.26
N GLY A 244 49.67 25.85 67.01
CA GLY A 244 50.63 25.36 68.01
C GLY A 244 51.17 26.47 68.91
N LYS A 245 51.81 26.00 70.00
CA LYS A 245 52.72 26.66 70.96
C LYS A 245 52.45 28.12 71.34
#